data_AF-A0A2V9TY89-F1
#
_entry.id   AF-A0A2V9TY89-F1
#
_cell.length_a   1.000
_cell.length_b   1.000
_cell.length_c   1.000
_cell.angle_alpha   90.00
_cell.angle_beta   90.00
_cell.angle_gamma   90.00
#
_symmetry.space_group_name_H-M   'P 1'
#
loop_
_entity.id
_entity.type
_entity.pdbx_description
1 polymer ?
#
loop_
_entity_poly.entity_id
_entity_poly.type
_entity_poly.pdbx_seq_one_letter_code
_entity_poly.pdbx_strand_id
1 'polypeptide(L)' 'MSSSQLIGSVVSLWRYPVKSMMGEELTSAEVTKFGLLGDRAYAVLDVETGKVASAKNPKK' A
#
# COMPACT_ATOMS: atom_id res chain seq x y z
N MET A 1 -5.24 -19.20 -30.81
CA MET A 1 -4.76 -17.95 -30.18
C MET A 1 -5.93 -17.36 -29.43
N SER A 2 -5.88 -17.30 -28.10
CA SER A 2 -6.97 -16.75 -27.29
C SER A 2 -7.00 -15.24 -27.49
N SER A 3 -8.11 -14.70 -27.99
CA SER A 3 -8.35 -13.27 -28.11
C SER A 3 -8.28 -12.63 -26.73
N SER A 4 -7.50 -11.56 -26.58
CA SER A 4 -7.48 -10.73 -25.37
C SER A 4 -8.84 -10.08 -25.17
N GLN A 5 -9.73 -10.74 -24.43
CA GLN A 5 -11.02 -10.20 -24.06
C GLN A 5 -10.81 -9.14 -22.96
N LEU A 6 -11.31 -7.93 -23.20
CA LEU A 6 -11.31 -6.86 -22.21
C LEU A 6 -12.28 -7.24 -21.08
N ILE A 7 -11.76 -7.34 -19.85
CA ILE A 7 -12.54 -7.73 -18.66
C ILE A 7 -12.90 -6.55 -17.74
N GLY A 8 -12.40 -5.34 -18.03
CA GLY A 8 -12.70 -4.14 -17.27
C GLY A 8 -11.64 -3.05 -17.39
N SER A 9 -11.80 -1.99 -16.60
CA SER A 9 -10.86 -0.87 -16.46
C SER A 9 -10.60 -0.58 -14.98
N VAL A 10 -9.41 -0.04 -14.68
CA VAL A 10 -9.06 0.43 -13.34
C VAL A 10 -9.79 1.74 -13.08
N VAL A 11 -10.59 1.81 -12.01
CA VAL A 11 -11.38 2.99 -11.66
C VAL A 11 -10.61 3.95 -10.75
N SER A 12 -9.77 3.42 -9.87
CA SER A 12 -8.90 4.21 -9.00
C SER A 12 -7.67 3.40 -8.60
N LEU A 13 -6.61 4.10 -8.24
CA LEU A 13 -5.36 3.53 -7.77
C LEU A 13 -5.00 4.18 -6.45
N TRP A 14 -4.67 3.37 -5.45
CA TRP A 14 -4.35 3.86 -4.12
C TRP A 14 -3.02 3.28 -3.64
N ARG A 15 -2.22 4.12 -3.00
CA ARG A 15 -0.98 3.72 -2.34
C ARG A 15 -1.06 4.04 -0.85
N TYR A 16 -0.54 3.14 -0.01
CA TYR A 16 -0.51 3.31 1.44
C TYR A 16 0.95 3.39 1.90
N PRO A 17 1.61 4.56 1.81
CA PRO A 17 3.05 4.65 1.99
C PRO A 17 3.51 4.25 3.39
N VAL A 18 2.68 4.49 4.41
CA VAL A 18 2.95 4.10 5.80
C VAL A 18 1.98 3.00 6.23
N LYS A 19 2.53 1.94 6.81
CA LYS A 19 1.76 0.83 7.38
C LYS A 19 0.67 1.35 8.34
N SER A 20 -0.55 0.87 8.12
CA SER A 20 -1.71 1.16 8.98
C SER A 20 -2.15 2.63 9.02
N MET A 21 -1.74 3.44 8.04
CA MET A 21 -2.17 4.84 7.90
C MET A 21 -3.03 5.06 6.65
N MET A 22 -3.47 6.31 6.47
CA MET A 22 -4.27 6.74 5.32
C MET A 22 -3.48 6.58 4.01
N GLY A 23 -4.17 6.17 2.97
CA GLY A 23 -3.62 6.09 1.63
C GLY A 23 -3.73 7.40 0.85
N GLU A 24 -3.05 7.46 -0.28
CA GLU A 24 -3.16 8.49 -1.29
C GLU A 24 -3.73 7.90 -2.58
N GLU A 25 -4.58 8.65 -3.27
CA GLU A 25 -5.03 8.29 -4.61
C GLU A 25 -3.98 8.71 -5.64
N LEU A 26 -3.73 7.85 -6.61
CA LEU A 26 -2.74 8.03 -7.66
C LEU A 26 -3.38 7.95 -9.05
N THR A 27 -2.81 8.66 -10.01
CA THR A 27 -3.17 8.54 -11.43
C THR A 27 -2.35 7.47 -12.15
N SER A 28 -1.18 7.12 -11.60
CA SER A 28 -0.26 6.12 -12.15
C SER A 28 0.71 5.64 -11.06
N ALA A 29 1.18 4.41 -11.15
CA ALA A 29 2.27 3.89 -10.31
C ALA A 29 3.11 2.87 -11.07
N GLU A 30 4.38 2.76 -10.66
CA GLU A 30 5.26 1.70 -11.12
C GLU A 30 4.97 0.41 -10.35
N VAL A 31 4.77 -0.69 -11.09
CA VAL A 31 4.60 -2.03 -10.51
C VAL A 31 5.97 -2.69 -10.42
N THR A 32 6.38 -3.01 -9.21
CA THR A 32 7.62 -3.73 -8.92
C THR A 32 7.32 -5.18 -8.53
N LYS A 33 8.37 -6.00 -8.37
CA LYS A 33 8.25 -7.36 -7.83
C LYS A 33 7.65 -7.43 -6.41
N PHE A 34 7.60 -6.31 -5.69
CA PHE A 34 7.08 -6.22 -4.32
C PHE A 34 5.73 -5.49 -4.24
N GLY A 35 5.13 -5.12 -5.37
CA GLY A 35 3.91 -4.30 -5.43
C GLY A 35 4.19 -2.90 -5.98
N LEU A 36 3.28 -1.96 -5.73
CA LEU A 36 3.44 -0.58 -6.20
C LEU A 36 4.65 0.07 -5.52
N LEU A 37 5.45 0.79 -6.31
CA LEU A 37 6.58 1.53 -5.78
C LEU A 37 6.12 2.51 -4.68
N GLY A 38 6.71 2.35 -3.49
CA GLY A 38 6.41 3.15 -2.30
C GLY A 38 5.24 2.64 -1.47
N ASP A 39 4.51 1.59 -1.88
CA ASP A 39 3.45 1.02 -1.04
C ASP A 39 4.06 0.35 0.20
N ARG A 40 3.54 0.73 1.37
CA ARG A 40 3.97 0.26 2.71
C ARG A 40 5.49 0.32 2.91
N ALA A 41 6.17 1.29 2.29
CA ALA A 41 7.60 1.48 2.42
C ALA A 41 8.03 1.89 3.84
N TYR A 42 7.11 2.47 4.62
CA TYR A 42 7.37 2.94 5.97
C TYR A 42 6.47 2.27 7.01
N ALA A 43 6.95 2.25 8.25
CA ALA A 43 6.15 1.91 9.41
C ALA A 43 6.60 2.75 10.61
N VAL A 44 5.67 3.04 11.51
CA VAL A 44 6.00 3.71 12.78
C VAL A 44 6.57 2.67 13.74
N LEU A 45 7.75 2.95 14.28
CA LEU A 45 8.40 2.14 15.32
C LEU A 45 8.25 2.86 16.65
N ASP A 46 7.71 2.16 17.64
CA ASP A 46 7.82 2.61 19.03
C ASP A 46 9.26 2.40 19.50
N VAL A 47 9.94 3.50 19.84
CA VAL A 47 11.34 3.51 20.25
C VAL A 47 11.56 2.91 21.65
N GLU A 48 10.55 2.92 22.51
CA GLU A 48 10.66 2.36 23.87
C GLU A 48 10.52 0.84 23.84
N THR A 49 9.57 0.33 23.06
CA THR A 49 9.26 -1.11 23.01
C THR A 49 9.91 -1.85 21.84
N GLY A 50 10.44 -1.13 20.86
CA GLY A 50 10.99 -1.69 19.61
C GLY A 50 9.93 -2.33 18.71
N LYS A 51 8.64 -2.08 18.96
CA LYS A 51 7.53 -2.69 18.21
C LYS A 51 7.05 -1.77 17.10
N VAL A 52 6.67 -2.38 15.98
CA VAL A 52 6.02 -1.67 14.88
C VAL A 52 4.56 -1.42 15.24
N ALA A 53 4.16 -0.15 15.20
CA ALA A 53 2.79 0.27 15.48
C ALA A 53 1.80 -0.36 14.48
N SER A 54 0.58 -0.61 14.96
CA SER A 54 -0.47 -1.26 14.19
C SER A 54 -1.83 -0.69 14.54
N ALA A 55 -2.65 -0.43 13.52
CA ALA A 55 -4.03 0.03 13.72
C ALA A 55 -4.92 -0.97 14.48
N LYS A 56 -4.50 -2.24 14.61
CA LYS A 56 -5.24 -3.24 15.41
C LYS A 56 -5.20 -2.93 16.91
N ASN A 57 -4.13 -2.30 17.39
CA ASN A 57 -3.95 -1.91 18.79
C ASN A 57 -3.32 -0.51 18.87
N PRO A 58 -4.06 0.56 18.58
CA PRO A 58 -3.51 1.91 18.44
C PRO A 58 -2.98 2.53 19.75
N LYS A 59 -3.15 1.83 20.89
CA LYS A 59 -2.75 2.29 22.24
C LYS A 59 -1.58 1.48 22.84
N LYS A 60 -1.00 0.54 22.10
CA LYS A 60 0.07 -0.35 22.57
C LYS A 60 1.33 -0.18 21.75
#